data_AF-A0A4Y6PZK8-F1
#
_entry.id   AF-A0A4Y6PZK8-F1
#
_cell.length_a   1.000
_cell.length_b   1.000
_cell.length_c   1.000
_cell.angle_alpha   90.00
_cell.angle_beta   90.00
_cell.angle_gamma   90.00
#
_symmetry.space_group_name_H-M   'P 1'
#
loop_
_entity.id
_entity.type
_entity.pdbx_description
1 polymer ?
#
loop_
_entity_poly.entity_id
_entity_poly.type
_entity_poly.pdbx_seq_one_letter_code
_entity_poly.pdbx_strand_id
1 'polypeptide(L)'
;MDGRSKMMGWLIVLVMLALPATAFATLDAHVDDVDGDRIFNDGDRDTDNDGILDVVECGSSTSCPDTDGDGIKNSFDLDSDGDGITDAHEAFGDDADGDGRYDSFVDQNQDGADDELVRLRTPPIDTDADGVPDFLQLDSDGDGIPDAIEGHDADGDGEADVQAMGVDKDQDGLDDAFDAHCIRKDMCRDDTVFGGTPAPTPDHDGDDIEDFRDPVDDSQPGEDVGVDAGSDAGMDAGADVGEDVGADVGTDVGGDVGELDAGPQTDTGEDAGSRTLHNDMYVSGGGCSSVPGAPAGASLLWLAGLVVLIRRRP
;
A
#
# COMPACT_ATOMS: atom_id res chain seq x y z
N MET A 1 64.81 81.25 -14.60
CA MET A 1 63.50 80.58 -14.57
C MET A 1 63.63 79.36 -15.47
N ASP A 2 63.50 78.15 -14.92
CA ASP A 2 63.27 76.94 -15.73
C ASP A 2 62.75 75.84 -14.80
N GLY A 3 61.45 75.55 -14.88
CA GLY A 3 60.77 74.64 -13.95
C GLY A 3 60.67 73.24 -14.52
N ARG A 4 61.42 72.28 -13.95
CA ARG A 4 61.21 70.85 -14.21
C ARG A 4 60.66 70.19 -12.96
N SER A 5 59.37 69.86 -13.00
CA SER A 5 58.69 69.19 -11.89
C SER A 5 59.33 67.82 -11.62
N LYS A 6 59.60 67.51 -10.35
CA LYS A 6 59.99 66.17 -9.93
C LYS A 6 58.74 65.29 -9.93
N MET A 7 58.48 64.59 -11.04
CA MET A 7 57.50 63.51 -11.06
C MET A 7 58.02 62.39 -10.13
N MET A 8 57.51 62.36 -8.92
CA MET A 8 57.89 61.38 -7.91
C MET A 8 57.14 60.09 -8.21
N GLY A 9 57.79 59.19 -8.96
CA GLY A 9 57.21 57.92 -9.37
C GLY A 9 56.91 57.03 -8.16
N TRP A 10 55.64 56.94 -7.78
CA TRP A 10 55.17 55.95 -6.83
C TRP A 10 55.20 54.59 -7.53
N LEU A 11 56.29 53.83 -7.32
CA LEU A 11 56.34 52.42 -7.64
C LEU A 11 55.38 51.70 -6.70
N ILE A 12 54.12 51.55 -7.12
CA ILE A 12 53.18 50.63 -6.48
C ILE A 12 53.72 49.23 -6.75
N VAL A 13 54.50 48.71 -5.80
CA VAL A 13 54.84 47.30 -5.75
C VAL A 13 53.54 46.57 -5.44
N LEU A 14 52.86 46.13 -6.50
CA LEU A 14 51.74 45.21 -6.39
C LEU A 14 52.31 43.89 -5.89
N VAL A 15 52.39 43.76 -4.57
CA VAL A 15 52.59 42.46 -3.92
C VAL A 15 51.33 41.67 -4.25
N MET A 16 51.41 40.86 -5.30
CA MET A 16 50.51 39.74 -5.53
C MET A 16 50.75 38.77 -4.38
N LEU A 17 50.17 39.11 -3.22
CA LEU A 17 50.07 38.24 -2.07
C LEU A 17 49.10 37.17 -2.54
N ALA A 18 49.66 36.08 -3.04
CA ALA A 18 48.92 34.89 -3.40
C ALA A 18 48.26 34.41 -2.10
N LEU A 19 46.99 34.81 -1.93
CA LEU A 19 46.06 34.03 -1.14
C LEU A 19 46.23 32.59 -1.67
N PRO A 20 46.41 31.58 -0.81
CA PRO A 20 46.17 30.22 -1.28
C PRO A 20 44.77 30.24 -1.90
N ALA A 21 44.56 29.48 -2.97
CA ALA A 21 43.21 29.29 -3.46
C ALA A 21 42.41 28.74 -2.28
N THR A 22 41.59 29.58 -1.65
CA THR A 22 40.54 29.13 -0.76
C THR A 22 39.77 28.13 -1.59
N ALA A 23 39.62 26.91 -1.08
CA ALA A 23 38.67 26.01 -1.69
C ALA A 23 37.36 26.79 -1.80
N PHE A 24 36.95 27.07 -3.03
CA PHE A 24 35.54 26.91 -3.30
C PHE A 24 35.28 25.48 -2.86
N ALA A 25 34.48 25.33 -1.81
CA ALA A 25 33.64 24.16 -1.78
C ALA A 25 32.98 24.10 -3.17
N THR A 26 33.04 22.95 -3.83
CA THR A 26 31.92 22.59 -4.67
C THR A 26 30.71 22.75 -3.76
N LEU A 27 29.75 23.58 -4.19
CA LEU A 27 28.47 23.58 -3.54
C LEU A 27 27.88 22.23 -3.93
N ASP A 28 27.97 21.26 -3.04
CA ASP A 28 27.36 19.94 -3.19
C ASP A 28 25.85 20.12 -2.95
N ALA A 29 25.22 20.85 -3.87
CA ALA A 29 23.77 20.99 -4.01
C ALA A 29 23.23 19.61 -4.45
N HIS A 30 23.04 18.79 -3.43
CA HIS A 30 22.64 17.38 -3.39
C HIS A 30 22.45 17.01 -1.91
N VAL A 31 23.25 17.58 -0.99
CA VAL A 31 23.06 17.41 0.48
C VAL A 31 22.21 18.52 1.10
N ASP A 32 22.12 19.68 0.44
CA ASP A 32 21.38 20.87 0.90
C ASP A 32 20.03 21.09 0.15
N ASP A 33 19.87 20.45 -1.01
CA ASP A 33 18.91 20.71 -2.12
C ASP A 33 18.83 19.37 -2.88
N VAL A 34 17.88 18.49 -2.52
CA VAL A 34 17.78 17.10 -3.03
C VAL A 34 16.92 17.03 -4.29
N ASP A 35 15.68 17.50 -4.21
CA ASP A 35 14.73 17.44 -5.31
C ASP A 35 15.18 18.27 -6.55
N GLY A 36 15.82 19.42 -6.33
CA GLY A 36 16.32 20.34 -7.34
C GLY A 36 15.44 21.56 -7.67
N ASP A 37 14.33 21.84 -6.98
CA ASP A 37 13.46 23.00 -7.31
C ASP A 37 14.12 24.37 -6.99
N ARG A 38 15.06 24.36 -6.02
CA ARG A 38 15.85 25.46 -5.41
C ARG A 38 15.28 26.08 -4.13
N ILE A 39 14.42 25.37 -3.41
CA ILE A 39 14.25 25.49 -1.97
C ILE A 39 15.46 24.74 -1.34
N PHE A 40 15.46 24.49 -0.03
CA PHE A 40 16.55 23.80 0.66
C PHE A 40 15.94 22.96 1.77
N ASN A 41 16.36 21.69 1.88
CA ASN A 41 15.84 20.66 2.78
C ASN A 41 15.60 21.14 4.23
N ASP A 42 16.44 22.05 4.75
CA ASP A 42 16.35 22.65 6.11
C ASP A 42 15.16 23.64 6.29
N GLY A 43 14.36 23.84 5.24
CA GLY A 43 13.18 24.70 5.18
C GLY A 43 12.22 24.36 4.05
N ASP A 44 12.28 23.12 3.57
CA ASP A 44 11.34 22.50 2.64
C ASP A 44 10.13 21.91 3.37
N ARG A 45 9.26 21.20 2.64
CA ARG A 45 8.07 20.51 3.17
C ARG A 45 7.69 19.20 2.46
N ASP A 46 8.42 18.84 1.41
CA ASP A 46 8.14 17.84 0.35
C ASP A 46 9.50 17.63 -0.35
N THR A 47 10.47 17.02 0.36
CA THR A 47 11.93 17.30 0.21
C THR A 47 12.61 16.59 -0.98
N ASP A 48 11.95 15.57 -1.51
CA ASP A 48 12.20 14.68 -2.66
C ASP A 48 11.23 15.01 -3.80
N ASN A 49 10.02 15.45 -3.44
CA ASN A 49 8.89 15.90 -4.26
C ASN A 49 8.02 14.75 -4.83
N ASP A 50 7.84 13.69 -4.04
CA ASP A 50 6.88 12.60 -4.25
C ASP A 50 5.41 13.02 -4.01
N GLY A 51 5.19 14.16 -3.35
CA GLY A 51 3.88 14.70 -2.95
C GLY A 51 3.46 14.33 -1.53
N ILE A 52 4.26 13.53 -0.81
CA ILE A 52 4.10 13.20 0.60
C ILE A 52 4.92 14.20 1.43
N LEU A 53 4.21 14.95 2.27
CA LEU A 53 4.80 16.06 3.02
C LEU A 53 5.63 15.56 4.20
N ASP A 54 6.90 15.97 4.43
CA ASP A 54 7.80 15.43 5.49
C ASP A 54 7.21 15.27 6.91
N VAL A 55 6.10 15.94 7.20
CA VAL A 55 5.29 15.79 8.42
C VAL A 55 4.41 14.52 8.45
N VAL A 56 4.38 13.72 7.38
CA VAL A 56 3.60 12.49 7.21
C VAL A 56 4.49 11.28 7.49
N GLU A 57 5.52 11.03 6.68
CA GLU A 57 6.49 9.93 6.86
C GLU A 57 7.40 10.18 8.08
N CYS A 58 7.98 11.38 8.28
CA CYS A 58 8.63 11.66 9.58
C CYS A 58 7.62 11.73 10.76
N GLY A 59 6.34 11.95 10.45
CA GLY A 59 5.21 11.90 11.36
C GLY A 59 5.38 12.77 12.62
N SER A 60 5.46 12.12 13.78
CA SER A 60 5.67 12.78 15.09
C SER A 60 7.09 12.62 15.65
N SER A 61 8.04 12.17 14.84
CA SER A 61 9.40 11.87 15.30
C SER A 61 10.29 13.12 15.42
N THR A 62 11.51 12.93 15.92
CA THR A 62 12.60 13.94 15.93
C THR A 62 13.82 13.47 15.12
N SER A 63 13.65 12.35 14.43
CA SER A 63 14.47 11.79 13.35
C SER A 63 13.45 11.12 12.44
N CYS A 64 13.43 11.42 11.15
CA CYS A 64 12.60 10.65 10.22
C CYS A 64 12.90 9.14 10.39
N PRO A 65 11.94 8.25 10.04
CA PRO A 65 12.22 6.85 9.77
C PRO A 65 13.23 6.68 8.60
N ASP A 66 13.42 5.42 8.26
CA ASP A 66 14.50 4.78 7.50
C ASP A 66 13.99 3.33 7.52
N THR A 67 13.08 3.02 6.58
CA THR A 67 12.13 1.89 6.71
C THR A 67 12.75 0.60 6.17
N ASP A 68 13.34 0.61 4.96
CA ASP A 68 14.12 -0.51 4.41
C ASP A 68 15.42 -0.75 5.23
N GLY A 69 16.13 0.33 5.58
CA GLY A 69 17.41 0.32 6.27
C GLY A 69 18.66 0.65 5.44
N ASP A 70 18.56 1.23 4.23
CA ASP A 70 19.72 1.59 3.38
C ASP A 70 20.59 2.70 4.01
N GLY A 71 19.95 3.74 4.57
CA GLY A 71 20.59 4.89 5.21
C GLY A 71 20.29 6.28 4.61
N ILE A 72 19.44 6.35 3.60
CA ILE A 72 18.57 7.50 3.28
C ILE A 72 17.48 7.53 4.37
N LYS A 73 16.32 8.12 4.14
CA LYS A 73 15.18 8.27 5.06
C LYS A 73 14.02 8.73 4.20
N ASN A 74 12.85 8.12 4.36
CA ASN A 74 11.56 8.42 3.70
C ASN A 74 11.42 9.86 3.13
N SER A 75 11.56 10.91 3.94
CA SER A 75 11.54 12.32 3.48
C SER A 75 12.74 12.80 2.62
N PHE A 76 13.42 11.87 1.95
CA PHE A 76 14.55 12.03 1.04
C PHE A 76 14.63 10.85 0.04
N ASP A 77 13.62 9.98 0.02
CA ASP A 77 13.54 8.68 -0.66
C ASP A 77 12.43 8.72 -1.71
N LEU A 78 12.51 7.83 -2.70
CA LEU A 78 11.48 7.64 -3.74
C LEU A 78 10.92 6.20 -3.77
N ASP A 79 11.41 5.34 -2.88
CA ASP A 79 11.13 3.90 -2.71
C ASP A 79 11.37 3.57 -1.21
N SER A 80 10.46 4.05 -0.36
CA SER A 80 10.62 4.23 1.08
C SER A 80 10.91 2.95 1.87
N ASP A 81 10.46 1.80 1.38
CA ASP A 81 10.65 0.50 2.02
C ASP A 81 11.40 -0.55 1.17
N GLY A 82 11.79 -0.19 -0.06
CA GLY A 82 12.82 -0.88 -0.86
C GLY A 82 12.29 -2.03 -1.72
N ASP A 83 11.08 -1.84 -2.27
CA ASP A 83 10.30 -2.85 -2.98
C ASP A 83 10.48 -2.76 -4.51
N GLY A 84 10.45 -1.52 -5.06
CA GLY A 84 10.62 -1.21 -6.49
C GLY A 84 9.47 -0.44 -7.16
N ILE A 85 8.37 -0.24 -6.45
CA ILE A 85 7.29 0.72 -6.71
C ILE A 85 7.72 2.07 -6.08
N THR A 86 7.09 3.19 -6.45
CA THR A 86 7.48 4.53 -5.96
C THR A 86 6.47 5.13 -4.99
N ASP A 87 6.94 5.84 -3.95
CA ASP A 87 6.12 6.48 -2.92
C ASP A 87 4.97 7.33 -3.52
N ALA A 88 5.24 8.06 -4.61
CA ALA A 88 4.24 8.86 -5.32
C ALA A 88 3.12 8.02 -5.98
N HIS A 89 3.47 6.84 -6.50
CA HIS A 89 2.53 5.89 -7.09
C HIS A 89 1.74 5.14 -6.01
N GLU A 90 2.39 4.78 -4.91
CA GLU A 90 1.77 4.09 -3.79
C GLU A 90 0.83 4.99 -2.98
N ALA A 91 1.24 6.22 -2.67
CA ALA A 91 0.45 7.12 -1.87
C ALA A 91 -0.74 7.73 -2.63
N PHE A 92 -0.63 7.95 -3.95
CA PHE A 92 -1.65 8.66 -4.73
C PHE A 92 -1.94 8.12 -6.14
N GLY A 93 -1.07 7.29 -6.73
CA GLY A 93 -1.20 6.79 -8.10
C GLY A 93 -0.92 7.83 -9.20
N ASP A 94 -0.02 8.78 -8.93
CA ASP A 94 0.21 9.99 -9.73
C ASP A 94 1.70 10.14 -10.22
N ASP A 95 2.38 9.03 -10.54
CA ASP A 95 3.70 9.01 -11.24
C ASP A 95 3.56 8.42 -12.67
N ALA A 96 3.40 9.29 -13.67
CA ALA A 96 3.05 8.89 -15.03
C ALA A 96 4.21 8.83 -16.04
N ASP A 97 5.43 9.20 -15.66
CA ASP A 97 6.64 8.88 -16.45
C ASP A 97 7.72 8.08 -15.69
N GLY A 98 7.53 7.81 -14.40
CA GLY A 98 8.38 6.94 -13.60
C GLY A 98 9.67 7.66 -13.20
N ASP A 99 9.54 8.80 -12.53
CA ASP A 99 10.65 9.51 -11.88
C ASP A 99 10.51 9.65 -10.35
N GLY A 100 9.55 8.94 -9.77
CA GLY A 100 9.27 8.87 -8.34
C GLY A 100 8.52 10.08 -7.79
N ARG A 101 8.14 11.05 -8.64
CA ARG A 101 7.66 12.37 -8.20
C ARG A 101 6.22 12.64 -8.61
N TYR A 102 5.61 13.58 -7.91
CA TYR A 102 4.24 13.99 -8.16
C TYR A 102 4.08 14.76 -9.50
N ASP A 103 3.72 14.07 -10.59
CA ASP A 103 3.62 14.62 -11.96
C ASP A 103 2.71 15.87 -12.05
N SER A 104 1.71 15.96 -11.17
CA SER A 104 0.73 17.06 -11.12
C SER A 104 1.14 18.29 -10.27
N PHE A 105 2.39 18.41 -9.82
CA PHE A 105 2.86 19.41 -8.84
C PHE A 105 2.60 20.90 -9.19
N VAL A 106 2.00 21.64 -8.26
CA VAL A 106 1.74 23.10 -8.34
C VAL A 106 1.96 23.82 -7.00
N ASP A 107 3.19 24.24 -6.70
CA ASP A 107 3.44 25.23 -5.65
C ASP A 107 3.41 26.70 -6.18
N GLN A 108 2.37 27.47 -5.83
CA GLN A 108 2.32 28.92 -6.08
C GLN A 108 2.88 29.77 -4.92
N ASN A 109 3.10 29.16 -3.77
CA ASN A 109 3.37 29.80 -2.49
C ASN A 109 4.87 29.81 -2.11
N GLN A 110 5.65 28.89 -2.70
CA GLN A 110 7.10 28.73 -2.58
C GLN A 110 7.49 28.27 -1.17
N ASP A 111 6.86 27.18 -0.74
CA ASP A 111 7.16 26.44 0.50
C ASP A 111 7.33 24.92 0.31
N GLY A 112 7.56 24.45 -0.92
CA GLY A 112 8.07 23.10 -1.23
C GLY A 112 6.98 22.12 -1.64
N ALA A 113 5.81 22.24 -1.02
CA ALA A 113 4.72 21.31 -1.17
C ALA A 113 3.61 21.78 -2.14
N ASP A 114 2.91 20.81 -2.74
CA ASP A 114 1.81 21.08 -3.67
C ASP A 114 0.58 21.79 -3.03
N ASP A 115 0.05 22.83 -3.70
CA ASP A 115 -1.11 23.62 -3.25
C ASP A 115 -2.45 22.83 -3.28
N GLU A 116 -2.57 21.74 -4.04
CA GLU A 116 -3.77 20.91 -4.17
C GLU A 116 -3.82 19.86 -3.03
N LEU A 117 -2.77 19.05 -2.87
CA LEU A 117 -2.61 18.02 -1.83
C LEU A 117 -2.67 18.62 -0.42
N VAL A 118 -1.84 19.64 -0.12
CA VAL A 118 -1.82 20.34 1.20
C VAL A 118 -3.19 20.92 1.57
N ARG A 119 -3.96 21.33 0.56
CA ARG A 119 -5.29 21.95 0.71
C ARG A 119 -6.40 20.93 0.84
N LEU A 120 -6.34 19.82 0.11
CA LEU A 120 -7.29 18.72 0.19
C LEU A 120 -7.11 17.92 1.48
N ARG A 121 -5.86 17.71 1.91
CA ARG A 121 -5.47 16.78 2.98
C ARG A 121 -5.89 15.35 2.64
N THR A 122 -5.63 14.97 1.39
CA THR A 122 -5.58 13.56 0.99
C THR A 122 -4.56 12.88 1.92
N PRO A 123 -4.94 11.84 2.68
CA PRO A 123 -3.94 10.93 3.21
C PRO A 123 -3.36 10.11 2.04
N PRO A 124 -2.13 9.59 2.16
CA PRO A 124 -1.70 8.42 1.38
C PRO A 124 -2.73 7.28 1.45
N ILE A 125 -2.65 6.35 0.51
CA ILE A 125 -3.42 5.10 0.53
C ILE A 125 -2.93 4.21 1.72
N ASP A 126 -3.81 3.33 2.18
CA ASP A 126 -3.74 2.50 3.39
C ASP A 126 -4.69 1.32 3.08
N THR A 127 -4.23 0.40 2.22
CA THR A 127 -5.07 -0.55 1.45
C THR A 127 -5.71 -1.63 2.33
N ASP A 128 -4.93 -2.36 3.15
CA ASP A 128 -5.47 -3.32 4.14
C ASP A 128 -6.24 -2.64 5.30
N ALA A 129 -5.96 -1.36 5.53
CA ALA A 129 -6.44 -0.51 6.62
C ALA A 129 -5.97 -0.90 8.05
N ASP A 130 -4.76 -1.44 8.21
CA ASP A 130 -4.01 -1.53 9.48
C ASP A 130 -3.80 -0.13 10.08
N GLY A 131 -3.49 0.86 9.23
CA GLY A 131 -3.09 2.21 9.60
C GLY A 131 -1.60 2.51 9.43
N VAL A 132 -0.90 1.70 8.65
CA VAL A 132 0.37 2.03 7.99
C VAL A 132 0.06 2.23 6.49
N PRO A 133 0.43 3.37 5.88
CA PRO A 133 0.27 3.57 4.44
C PRO A 133 1.02 2.56 3.57
N ASP A 134 0.51 2.33 2.35
CA ASP A 134 1.07 1.45 1.31
C ASP A 134 2.60 1.60 1.19
N PHE A 135 3.10 2.82 0.92
CA PHE A 135 4.53 3.21 0.77
C PHE A 135 5.48 2.94 1.96
N LEU A 136 5.03 2.19 2.96
CA LEU A 136 5.79 1.75 4.12
C LEU A 136 5.57 0.25 4.39
N GLN A 137 5.01 -0.52 3.44
CA GLN A 137 4.60 -1.92 3.55
C GLN A 137 4.85 -2.76 2.27
N LEU A 138 5.86 -3.63 2.34
CA LEU A 138 6.13 -4.78 1.44
C LEU A 138 4.99 -5.84 1.27
N ASP A 139 3.73 -5.52 1.60
CA ASP A 139 2.54 -6.38 1.71
C ASP A 139 1.31 -5.45 1.90
N SER A 140 0.97 -4.62 0.90
CA SER A 140 0.05 -3.46 1.03
C SER A 140 -1.41 -3.81 1.33
N ASP A 141 -1.89 -4.97 0.87
CA ASP A 141 -3.27 -5.43 1.06
C ASP A 141 -3.45 -6.50 2.16
N GLY A 142 -2.34 -7.07 2.64
CA GLY A 142 -2.30 -8.07 3.70
C GLY A 142 -2.64 -9.51 3.28
N ASP A 143 -2.60 -9.85 1.99
CA ASP A 143 -2.67 -11.24 1.49
C ASP A 143 -1.51 -12.10 2.05
N GLY A 144 -0.29 -11.59 1.93
CA GLY A 144 0.96 -12.28 2.30
C GLY A 144 1.84 -12.76 1.14
N ILE A 145 1.51 -12.39 -0.11
CA ILE A 145 2.49 -12.18 -1.18
C ILE A 145 3.09 -10.75 -1.00
N PRO A 146 4.33 -10.46 -1.46
CA PRO A 146 4.89 -9.11 -1.38
C PRO A 146 4.69 -8.33 -2.68
N ASP A 147 4.42 -7.03 -2.53
CA ASP A 147 4.30 -6.00 -3.57
C ASP A 147 5.48 -6.07 -4.58
N ALA A 148 6.70 -6.31 -4.07
CA ALA A 148 7.94 -6.48 -4.86
C ALA A 148 7.95 -7.71 -5.80
N ILE A 149 6.88 -8.52 -5.74
CA ILE A 149 6.54 -9.57 -6.71
C ILE A 149 5.35 -9.12 -7.56
N GLU A 150 4.24 -8.71 -6.95
CA GLU A 150 2.99 -8.39 -7.68
C GLU A 150 3.10 -7.16 -8.58
N GLY A 151 3.70 -6.06 -8.13
CA GLY A 151 4.00 -4.90 -8.97
C GLY A 151 5.00 -5.17 -10.11
N HIS A 152 5.59 -6.37 -10.16
CA HIS A 152 6.71 -6.74 -11.02
C HIS A 152 6.58 -8.09 -11.77
N ASP A 153 5.51 -8.87 -11.60
CA ASP A 153 5.24 -10.12 -12.34
C ASP A 153 4.25 -9.87 -13.48
N ALA A 154 4.78 -9.65 -14.68
CA ALA A 154 3.97 -9.33 -15.87
C ALA A 154 3.51 -10.56 -16.67
N ASP A 155 3.75 -11.81 -16.21
CA ASP A 155 3.23 -13.02 -16.89
C ASP A 155 2.56 -14.09 -16.00
N GLY A 156 2.46 -13.85 -14.68
CA GLY A 156 1.65 -14.62 -13.73
C GLY A 156 2.26 -15.98 -13.39
N ASP A 157 3.58 -16.01 -13.18
CA ASP A 157 4.39 -17.22 -12.90
C ASP A 157 4.68 -17.38 -11.39
N GLY A 158 4.56 -16.29 -10.62
CA GLY A 158 4.80 -16.18 -9.18
C GLY A 158 6.22 -15.73 -8.81
N GLU A 159 7.00 -15.19 -9.75
CA GLU A 159 8.36 -14.69 -9.54
C GLU A 159 8.63 -13.44 -10.41
N ALA A 160 8.96 -12.31 -9.78
CA ALA A 160 9.15 -11.00 -10.41
C ALA A 160 10.08 -11.00 -11.65
N ASP A 161 9.61 -10.34 -12.73
CA ASP A 161 10.29 -10.16 -14.02
C ASP A 161 11.48 -9.17 -13.89
N VAL A 162 11.39 -8.24 -12.94
CA VAL A 162 12.41 -7.26 -12.54
C VAL A 162 12.82 -7.51 -11.08
N GLN A 163 14.09 -7.30 -10.73
CA GLN A 163 14.61 -7.50 -9.37
C GLN A 163 15.69 -6.45 -9.07
N ALA A 164 15.64 -5.83 -7.89
CA ALA A 164 16.61 -4.84 -7.44
C ALA A 164 18.07 -5.31 -7.60
N MET A 165 18.93 -4.46 -8.18
CA MET A 165 20.34 -4.79 -8.39
C MET A 165 21.22 -4.55 -7.15
N GLY A 166 20.72 -3.81 -6.15
CA GLY A 166 21.48 -3.31 -5.01
C GLY A 166 22.44 -2.18 -5.41
N VAL A 167 21.98 -1.31 -6.32
CA VAL A 167 22.73 -0.20 -6.93
C VAL A 167 21.80 0.98 -7.20
N ASP A 168 21.56 1.81 -6.19
CA ASP A 168 21.26 3.23 -6.39
C ASP A 168 22.56 3.97 -6.83
N LYS A 169 22.44 4.94 -7.73
CA LYS A 169 23.55 5.64 -8.41
C LYS A 169 23.54 7.17 -8.26
N ASP A 170 22.39 7.79 -8.07
CA ASP A 170 22.23 9.24 -7.81
C ASP A 170 22.12 9.54 -6.31
N GLN A 171 21.72 8.55 -5.51
CA GLN A 171 21.45 8.59 -4.08
C GLN A 171 20.11 9.26 -3.75
N ASP A 172 19.05 8.73 -4.37
CA ASP A 172 17.62 9.11 -4.28
C ASP A 172 16.67 7.93 -3.95
N GLY A 173 17.21 6.76 -3.54
CA GLY A 173 16.44 5.63 -3.01
C GLY A 173 16.18 4.54 -4.05
N LEU A 174 15.62 4.93 -5.19
CA LEU A 174 15.19 4.02 -6.25
C LEU A 174 16.38 3.30 -6.93
N ASP A 175 16.35 1.97 -6.99
CA ASP A 175 17.44 1.15 -7.56
C ASP A 175 17.59 1.32 -9.09
N ASP A 176 18.82 1.24 -9.64
CA ASP A 176 19.14 1.26 -11.09
C ASP A 176 18.27 0.27 -11.92
N ALA A 177 17.65 -0.74 -11.31
CA ALA A 177 16.71 -1.70 -11.91
C ALA A 177 15.32 -1.14 -12.23
N PHE A 178 14.87 -0.14 -11.45
CA PHE A 178 13.55 0.49 -11.56
C PHE A 178 13.69 1.95 -12.06
N ASP A 179 14.76 2.66 -11.66
CA ASP A 179 15.11 4.01 -12.13
C ASP A 179 15.25 4.10 -13.66
N ALA A 180 14.59 5.10 -14.22
CA ALA A 180 14.74 5.56 -15.59
C ALA A 180 15.20 7.04 -15.71
N HIS A 181 15.30 7.78 -14.60
CA HIS A 181 15.12 9.23 -14.56
C HIS A 181 16.05 10.08 -13.68
N CYS A 182 17.17 9.58 -13.15
CA CYS A 182 18.32 10.38 -12.64
C CYS A 182 18.14 11.92 -12.62
N ILE A 183 17.85 12.43 -11.42
CA ILE A 183 17.57 13.83 -11.12
C ILE A 183 18.71 14.71 -11.63
N ARG A 184 19.96 14.23 -11.51
CA ARG A 184 21.17 15.04 -11.69
C ARG A 184 22.16 14.50 -12.70
N LYS A 185 22.00 14.97 -13.95
CA LYS A 185 22.90 14.75 -15.10
C LYS A 185 24.39 15.15 -14.91
N ASP A 186 24.75 15.78 -13.79
CA ASP A 186 26.14 16.00 -13.37
C ASP A 186 26.72 14.88 -12.47
N MET A 187 25.86 14.07 -11.83
CA MET A 187 26.16 12.93 -10.97
C MET A 187 26.25 11.63 -11.78
N CYS A 188 25.24 11.34 -12.62
CA CYS A 188 25.07 10.12 -13.44
C CYS A 188 25.99 10.05 -14.68
N ARG A 189 27.25 10.43 -14.51
CA ARG A 189 28.10 11.05 -15.52
C ARG A 189 28.72 10.12 -16.58
N ASP A 190 28.09 8.98 -16.86
CA ASP A 190 28.45 8.05 -17.95
C ASP A 190 27.17 7.33 -18.43
N ASP A 191 26.40 8.01 -19.30
CA ASP A 191 25.04 7.73 -19.81
C ASP A 191 24.78 6.31 -20.40
N THR A 192 25.09 5.24 -19.67
CA THR A 192 25.04 3.83 -20.14
C THR A 192 24.63 2.81 -19.08
N VAL A 193 24.32 3.25 -17.86
CA VAL A 193 23.59 2.47 -16.86
C VAL A 193 22.47 3.37 -16.34
N PHE A 194 21.29 3.12 -16.87
CA PHE A 194 19.95 3.42 -16.36
C PHE A 194 19.19 2.18 -16.82
N GLY A 195 18.87 1.30 -15.86
CA GLY A 195 18.54 -0.10 -16.15
C GLY A 195 17.04 -0.30 -16.34
N GLY A 196 16.24 0.45 -15.57
CA GLY A 196 14.81 0.39 -15.58
C GLY A 196 14.16 0.80 -16.90
N THR A 197 13.11 0.06 -17.24
CA THR A 197 11.82 0.73 -17.35
C THR A 197 11.18 0.70 -15.97
N PRO A 198 10.34 1.70 -15.60
CA PRO A 198 9.34 1.49 -14.57
C PRO A 198 8.62 0.18 -14.88
N ALA A 199 8.47 -0.69 -13.87
CA ALA A 199 7.81 -1.95 -14.09
C ALA A 199 6.35 -1.71 -14.50
N PRO A 200 5.77 -2.57 -15.35
CA PRO A 200 4.33 -2.52 -15.55
C PRO A 200 3.68 -3.08 -14.27
N THR A 201 3.21 -2.19 -13.39
CA THR A 201 2.25 -2.56 -12.35
C THR A 201 1.08 -3.28 -13.04
N PRO A 202 0.85 -4.58 -12.78
CA PRO A 202 -0.15 -5.32 -13.51
C PRO A 202 -1.54 -5.18 -12.88
N ASP A 203 -2.54 -5.55 -13.67
CA ASP A 203 -3.97 -5.62 -13.38
C ASP A 203 -4.44 -6.86 -14.15
N HIS A 204 -4.38 -8.03 -13.49
CA HIS A 204 -4.60 -9.32 -14.17
C HIS A 204 -6.09 -9.61 -14.45
N ASP A 205 -6.98 -9.24 -13.53
CA ASP A 205 -8.45 -9.39 -13.63
C ASP A 205 -9.08 -8.37 -14.63
N GLY A 206 -8.64 -7.12 -14.59
CA GLY A 206 -9.16 -6.01 -15.40
C GLY A 206 -10.24 -5.14 -14.73
N ASP A 207 -10.17 -4.96 -13.41
CA ASP A 207 -11.13 -4.23 -12.55
C ASP A 207 -10.83 -2.72 -12.41
N ASP A 208 -9.66 -2.26 -12.87
CA ASP A 208 -9.02 -0.96 -12.60
C ASP A 208 -8.37 -0.85 -11.18
N ILE A 209 -7.99 -1.97 -10.55
CA ILE A 209 -7.07 -2.07 -9.39
C ILE A 209 -5.76 -2.75 -9.85
N GLU A 210 -4.63 -2.42 -9.21
CA GLU A 210 -3.32 -3.03 -9.50
C GLU A 210 -3.05 -4.19 -8.54
N ASP A 211 -2.39 -5.25 -9.00
CA ASP A 211 -2.33 -6.55 -8.30
C ASP A 211 -1.86 -6.44 -6.84
N PHE A 212 -0.83 -5.62 -6.54
CA PHE A 212 -0.31 -5.36 -5.19
C PHE A 212 -1.30 -4.65 -4.24
N ARG A 213 -2.52 -4.36 -4.70
CA ARG A 213 -3.63 -3.81 -3.93
C ARG A 213 -4.95 -4.61 -4.04
N ASP A 214 -4.97 -5.78 -4.69
CA ASP A 214 -6.17 -6.63 -4.73
C ASP A 214 -6.03 -7.92 -3.88
N PRO A 215 -6.62 -7.98 -2.67
CA PRO A 215 -6.50 -9.11 -1.74
C PRO A 215 -7.38 -10.32 -2.16
N VAL A 216 -7.51 -10.54 -3.46
CA VAL A 216 -8.16 -11.66 -4.14
C VAL A 216 -7.32 -12.12 -5.34
N ASP A 217 -5.98 -12.06 -5.23
CA ASP A 217 -5.01 -12.39 -6.27
C ASP A 217 -5.43 -13.57 -7.17
N ASP A 218 -5.58 -13.27 -8.47
CA ASP A 218 -5.88 -14.22 -9.55
C ASP A 218 -4.61 -14.65 -10.32
N SER A 219 -3.45 -14.01 -10.05
CA SER A 219 -2.15 -14.41 -10.57
C SER A 219 -1.68 -15.76 -9.98
N GLN A 220 -1.98 -16.08 -8.71
CA GLN A 220 -1.84 -17.44 -8.16
C GLN A 220 -2.80 -18.41 -8.89
N PRO A 221 -2.31 -19.36 -9.73
CA PRO A 221 -3.19 -20.22 -10.54
C PRO A 221 -3.81 -21.40 -9.76
N GLY A 222 -4.19 -21.17 -8.49
CA GLY A 222 -4.43 -22.22 -7.50
C GLY A 222 -5.57 -21.96 -6.50
N GLU A 223 -5.82 -20.73 -6.05
CA GLU A 223 -6.78 -20.46 -4.98
C GLU A 223 -8.23 -20.66 -5.48
N ASP A 224 -8.60 -19.97 -6.56
CA ASP A 224 -9.94 -20.03 -7.14
C ASP A 224 -10.26 -21.45 -7.70
N VAL A 225 -9.24 -22.14 -8.21
CA VAL A 225 -9.32 -23.56 -8.63
C VAL A 225 -9.68 -24.47 -7.45
N GLY A 226 -9.30 -24.13 -6.22
CA GLY A 226 -9.66 -24.87 -5.01
C GLY A 226 -11.13 -24.73 -4.62
N VAL A 227 -11.71 -23.55 -4.82
CA VAL A 227 -13.12 -23.27 -4.47
C VAL A 227 -14.06 -23.80 -5.54
N ASP A 228 -13.80 -23.50 -6.81
CA ASP A 228 -14.69 -23.89 -7.90
C ASP A 228 -14.59 -25.39 -8.23
N ALA A 229 -13.38 -25.97 -8.33
CA ALA A 229 -13.22 -27.42 -8.51
C ALA A 229 -13.61 -28.25 -7.26
N GLY A 230 -13.80 -27.59 -6.11
CA GLY A 230 -14.38 -28.17 -4.90
C GLY A 230 -15.92 -28.12 -4.91
N SER A 231 -16.50 -27.07 -5.49
CA SER A 231 -17.95 -26.85 -5.53
C SER A 231 -18.61 -27.57 -6.71
N ASP A 232 -17.97 -27.61 -7.88
CA ASP A 232 -18.48 -28.30 -9.08
C ASP A 232 -18.45 -29.81 -8.89
N ALA A 233 -17.32 -30.40 -8.48
CA ALA A 233 -17.18 -31.81 -8.16
C ALA A 233 -18.01 -32.20 -6.93
N GLY A 234 -18.24 -31.26 -6.01
CA GLY A 234 -19.17 -31.44 -4.89
C GLY A 234 -20.64 -31.55 -5.33
N MET A 235 -21.05 -30.77 -6.34
CA MET A 235 -22.39 -30.84 -6.93
C MET A 235 -22.55 -32.01 -7.90
N ASP A 236 -21.61 -32.23 -8.81
CA ASP A 236 -21.66 -33.30 -9.81
C ASP A 236 -21.52 -34.68 -9.16
N ALA A 237 -20.49 -34.93 -8.34
CA ALA A 237 -20.41 -36.21 -7.63
C ALA A 237 -21.52 -36.37 -6.58
N GLY A 238 -22.08 -35.26 -6.06
CA GLY A 238 -23.27 -35.27 -5.20
C GLY A 238 -24.55 -35.66 -5.95
N ALA A 239 -24.69 -35.23 -7.20
CA ALA A 239 -25.80 -35.57 -8.09
C ALA A 239 -25.65 -37.00 -8.62
N ASP A 240 -24.50 -37.37 -9.17
CA ASP A 240 -24.20 -38.70 -9.73
C ASP A 240 -24.39 -39.79 -8.67
N VAL A 241 -23.74 -39.66 -7.51
CA VAL A 241 -23.90 -40.63 -6.40
C VAL A 241 -25.32 -40.58 -5.82
N GLY A 242 -26.00 -39.43 -5.88
CA GLY A 242 -27.39 -39.29 -5.48
C GLY A 242 -28.37 -40.03 -6.40
N GLU A 243 -28.15 -39.99 -7.72
CA GLU A 243 -28.98 -40.67 -8.72
C GLU A 243 -28.65 -42.17 -8.76
N ASP A 244 -27.38 -42.58 -8.84
CA ASP A 244 -26.97 -44.00 -8.88
C ASP A 244 -27.37 -44.74 -7.59
N VAL A 245 -26.99 -44.24 -6.40
CA VAL A 245 -27.34 -44.91 -5.13
C VAL A 245 -28.83 -44.80 -4.85
N GLY A 246 -29.49 -43.72 -5.31
CA GLY A 246 -30.94 -43.56 -5.24
C GLY A 246 -31.69 -44.59 -6.09
N ALA A 247 -31.20 -44.88 -7.30
CA ALA A 247 -31.77 -45.86 -8.22
C ALA A 247 -31.52 -47.31 -7.75
N ASP A 248 -30.28 -47.65 -7.39
CA ASP A 248 -29.90 -49.00 -6.95
C ASP A 248 -30.61 -49.37 -5.63
N VAL A 249 -30.46 -48.56 -4.57
CA VAL A 249 -31.11 -48.84 -3.28
C VAL A 249 -32.63 -48.73 -3.39
N GLY A 250 -33.14 -47.82 -4.22
CA GLY A 250 -34.57 -47.67 -4.48
C GLY A 250 -35.20 -48.88 -5.17
N THR A 251 -34.49 -49.53 -6.09
CA THR A 251 -35.00 -50.73 -6.78
C THR A 251 -34.81 -52.01 -5.96
N ASP A 252 -33.65 -52.21 -5.31
CA ASP A 252 -33.39 -53.38 -4.46
C ASP A 252 -34.33 -53.43 -3.25
N VAL A 253 -34.45 -52.33 -2.49
CA VAL A 253 -35.33 -52.29 -1.31
C VAL A 253 -36.80 -52.19 -1.70
N GLY A 254 -37.11 -51.50 -2.81
CA GLY A 254 -38.47 -51.40 -3.33
C GLY A 254 -39.04 -52.73 -3.83
N GLY A 255 -38.21 -53.58 -4.43
CA GLY A 255 -38.59 -54.92 -4.88
C GLY A 255 -38.92 -55.87 -3.73
N ASP A 256 -37.97 -56.06 -2.80
CA ASP A 256 -38.09 -57.04 -1.71
C ASP A 256 -39.18 -56.71 -0.67
N VAL A 257 -39.54 -55.42 -0.52
CA VAL A 257 -40.68 -54.99 0.33
C VAL A 257 -42.03 -55.07 -0.41
N GLY A 258 -42.02 -55.12 -1.75
CA GLY A 258 -43.22 -55.08 -2.59
C GLY A 258 -44.03 -56.39 -2.68
N GLU A 259 -43.41 -57.56 -2.47
CA GLU A 259 -44.06 -58.87 -2.70
C GLU A 259 -44.36 -59.68 -1.41
N LEU A 260 -44.90 -59.02 -0.37
CA LEU A 260 -45.44 -59.71 0.83
C LEU A 260 -46.90 -59.35 1.18
N ASP A 261 -47.80 -60.00 0.42
CA ASP A 261 -49.24 -60.24 0.65
C ASP A 261 -50.21 -59.04 0.62
N ALA A 262 -51.34 -59.23 -0.05
CA ALA A 262 -52.21 -58.16 -0.52
C ALA A 262 -53.31 -57.76 0.47
N GLY A 263 -52.99 -56.81 1.36
CA GLY A 263 -53.99 -56.04 2.13
C GLY A 263 -54.54 -54.85 1.33
N PRO A 264 -55.85 -54.74 1.05
CA PRO A 264 -56.34 -53.77 0.07
C PRO A 264 -56.66 -52.39 0.67
N GLN A 265 -55.69 -51.47 0.74
CA GLN A 265 -55.97 -50.02 0.84
C GLN A 265 -55.04 -49.16 -0.05
N THR A 266 -55.70 -48.32 -0.85
CA THR A 266 -55.28 -47.00 -1.36
C THR A 266 -53.79 -46.70 -1.48
N ASP A 267 -53.30 -46.84 -2.72
CA ASP A 267 -52.68 -45.75 -3.49
C ASP A 267 -52.18 -44.54 -2.69
N THR A 268 -50.86 -44.43 -2.59
CA THR A 268 -50.12 -43.19 -2.33
C THR A 268 -49.03 -43.01 -3.39
N GLY A 269 -49.41 -43.12 -4.66
CA GLY A 269 -48.52 -42.97 -5.83
C GLY A 269 -48.40 -41.55 -6.38
N GLU A 270 -48.67 -40.51 -5.58
CA GLU A 270 -48.64 -39.12 -6.03
C GLU A 270 -48.24 -38.12 -4.92
N ASP A 271 -47.67 -36.99 -5.35
CA ASP A 271 -47.33 -35.75 -4.60
C ASP A 271 -46.26 -35.83 -3.48
N ALA A 272 -45.00 -35.69 -3.90
CA ALA A 272 -43.95 -35.01 -3.13
C ALA A 272 -43.38 -33.81 -3.92
N GLY A 273 -44.26 -33.08 -4.62
CA GLY A 273 -43.90 -32.16 -5.70
C GLY A 273 -44.42 -30.73 -5.51
N SER A 274 -43.81 -29.98 -4.59
CA SER A 274 -44.03 -28.55 -4.31
C SER A 274 -45.39 -28.16 -3.72
N ARG A 275 -45.37 -27.58 -2.49
CA ARG A 275 -46.40 -26.63 -2.01
C ARG A 275 -45.94 -25.78 -0.83
N THR A 276 -45.59 -24.53 -1.15
CA THR A 276 -45.45 -23.45 -0.17
C THR A 276 -46.81 -23.11 0.45
N LEU A 277 -46.94 -23.12 1.78
CA LEU A 277 -48.10 -22.55 2.48
C LEU A 277 -47.69 -21.76 3.72
N HIS A 278 -48.36 -20.62 3.91
CA HIS A 278 -48.36 -19.87 5.17
C HIS A 278 -49.01 -20.71 6.28
N ASN A 279 -48.70 -20.40 7.54
CA ASN A 279 -49.59 -20.73 8.64
C ASN A 279 -49.54 -19.63 9.71
N ASP A 280 -50.71 -19.14 10.13
CA ASP A 280 -50.84 -18.08 11.14
C ASP A 280 -52.12 -18.24 11.98
N MET A 281 -52.02 -17.83 13.24
CA MET A 281 -53.09 -17.57 14.22
C MET A 281 -53.99 -18.68 14.82
N TYR A 282 -53.81 -18.81 16.15
CA TYR A 282 -54.81 -18.95 17.23
C TYR A 282 -55.67 -20.23 17.44
N VAL A 283 -55.64 -20.71 18.69
CA VAL A 283 -56.77 -20.56 19.64
C VAL A 283 -56.28 -20.68 21.11
N SER A 284 -57.03 -20.08 22.06
CA SER A 284 -56.74 -19.98 23.51
C SER A 284 -57.61 -20.94 24.37
N GLY A 285 -57.40 -21.14 25.68
CA GLY A 285 -56.35 -20.70 26.62
C GLY A 285 -56.78 -20.74 28.11
N GLY A 286 -55.87 -20.36 29.03
CA GLY A 286 -56.12 -20.03 30.46
C GLY A 286 -55.91 -21.16 31.49
N GLY A 287 -55.35 -20.93 32.70
CA GLY A 287 -54.77 -19.72 33.33
C GLY A 287 -55.05 -19.68 34.86
N CYS A 288 -54.23 -19.14 35.77
CA CYS A 288 -52.90 -18.49 35.69
C CYS A 288 -51.92 -19.19 36.70
N SER A 289 -51.28 -18.66 37.77
CA SER A 289 -51.11 -17.33 38.42
C SER A 289 -50.08 -17.48 39.59
N SER A 290 -49.35 -16.50 40.16
CA SER A 290 -48.84 -15.18 39.72
C SER A 290 -48.12 -14.46 40.89
N VAL A 291 -47.07 -13.65 40.61
CA VAL A 291 -46.47 -12.53 41.42
C VAL A 291 -45.86 -12.80 42.83
N PRO A 292 -45.01 -11.89 43.41
CA PRO A 292 -44.18 -10.80 42.84
C PRO A 292 -42.70 -10.73 43.37
N GLY A 293 -41.84 -9.88 42.75
CA GLY A 293 -40.60 -9.38 43.39
C GLY A 293 -39.63 -8.58 42.48
N ALA A 294 -39.36 -7.31 42.81
CA ALA A 294 -38.39 -6.37 42.18
C ALA A 294 -37.97 -5.30 43.25
N PRO A 295 -37.12 -4.26 43.02
CA PRO A 295 -36.44 -3.81 41.78
C PRO A 295 -34.97 -3.24 41.93
N ALA A 296 -34.45 -2.64 40.83
CA ALA A 296 -33.59 -1.43 40.75
C ALA A 296 -32.04 -1.50 40.89
N GLY A 297 -31.36 -0.52 40.23
CA GLY A 297 -29.90 -0.28 40.19
C GLY A 297 -29.25 -0.81 38.90
N ALA A 298 -28.77 -0.05 37.89
CA ALA A 298 -28.21 1.32 37.74
C ALA A 298 -26.68 1.45 37.98
N SER A 299 -25.96 1.67 36.87
CA SER A 299 -24.60 2.26 36.71
C SER A 299 -23.39 1.62 37.40
N LEU A 300 -22.36 1.33 36.61
CA LEU A 300 -20.95 1.41 37.03
C LEU A 300 -20.02 1.60 35.82
N LEU A 301 -19.32 2.73 35.76
CA LEU A 301 -18.20 2.93 34.84
C LEU A 301 -16.96 2.22 35.40
N TRP A 302 -16.18 1.56 34.55
CA TRP A 302 -14.82 1.15 34.89
C TRP A 302 -13.82 2.28 34.61
N LEU A 303 -13.69 3.19 35.58
CA LEU A 303 -12.54 4.09 35.65
C LEU A 303 -11.43 3.42 36.47
N ALA A 304 -10.51 2.74 35.78
CA ALA A 304 -9.24 2.34 36.38
C ALA A 304 -8.39 3.59 36.70
N GLY A 305 -7.71 3.58 37.85
CA GLY A 305 -7.24 4.80 38.50
C GLY A 305 -5.93 5.38 37.94
N LEU A 306 -5.99 6.61 37.42
CA LEU A 306 -4.83 7.47 37.19
C LEU A 306 -4.12 7.81 38.52
N VAL A 307 -2.81 7.53 38.63
CA VAL A 307 -1.97 7.93 39.78
C VAL A 307 -0.80 8.80 39.30
N VAL A 308 -1.04 10.10 39.11
CA VAL A 308 0.04 11.06 38.80
C VAL A 308 0.79 11.47 40.08
N LEU A 309 2.08 11.12 40.15
CA LEU A 309 2.94 11.42 41.29
C LEU A 309 3.63 12.80 41.15
N ILE A 310 2.88 13.91 41.30
CA ILE A 310 3.44 15.27 41.15
C ILE A 310 4.43 15.61 42.28
N ARG A 311 5.72 15.39 42.03
CA ARG A 311 6.82 15.75 42.95
C ARG A 311 7.19 17.23 42.81
N ARG A 312 6.54 18.11 43.57
CA ARG A 312 7.07 19.47 43.81
C ARG A 312 8.47 19.36 44.45
N ARG A 313 9.47 20.00 43.83
CA ARG A 313 10.74 20.34 44.49
C ARG A 313 10.60 21.70 45.21
N PRO A 314 11.39 21.96 46.27
CA PRO A 314 11.39 23.24 46.98
C PRO A 314 12.07 24.36 46.17
#